data_AF-D3IFH8-F1
#
_entry.id   AF-D3IFH8-F1
#
_cell.length_a   1.000
_cell.length_b   1.000
_cell.length_c   1.000
_cell.angle_alpha   90.00
_cell.angle_beta   90.00
_cell.angle_gamma   90.00
#
_symmetry.space_group_name_H-M   'P 1'
#
loop_
_entity.id
_entity.type
_entity.pdbx_description
1 polymer ?
#
loop_
_entity_poly.entity_id
_entity_poly.type
_entity_poly.pdbx_seq_one_letter_code
_entity_poly.pdbx_strand_id
1 'polypeptide(L)'
;MVFLGERQLIFDMKVFIVFCFLLMGKLPMFSQYVELPVSDIYDTDVMMAHMNAVRDANAVDRRLADEMKPIVTDLFEKYNRGEYRECKNRIDDIFSHIRFYKRQYWIYSPLYYLRGMSLMELGDKYDGIKDLVYAKEANNSDATEALCNYFLQFCNNANQYFQTDRLNDCLHEIQLALSTSYCSAQIYMVAGKVYEKWNLFDTARDYYKLAKKRGSTKASKLLKELRQHRKKYEKEIRNANLSR
;
A
#
# COMPACT_ATOMS: atom_id res chain seq x y z
N MET A 1 -35.43 -53.29 -4.53
CA MET A 1 -35.52 -51.83 -4.75
C MET A 1 -34.35 -51.21 -4.01
N VAL A 2 -33.76 -50.14 -4.56
CA VAL A 2 -32.47 -49.52 -4.19
C VAL A 2 -31.31 -50.11 -4.99
N PHE A 3 -30.84 -49.35 -5.98
CA PHE A 3 -29.43 -49.15 -6.38
C PHE A 3 -29.37 -48.40 -7.72
N LEU A 4 -29.88 -47.16 -7.75
CA LEU A 4 -29.68 -46.24 -8.88
C LEU A 4 -29.27 -44.80 -8.46
N GLY A 5 -29.19 -44.51 -7.15
CA GLY A 5 -28.91 -43.13 -6.67
C GLY A 5 -27.42 -42.77 -6.47
N GLU A 6 -26.53 -43.75 -6.25
CA GLU A 6 -25.13 -43.43 -5.89
C GLU A 6 -24.23 -43.16 -7.10
N ARG A 7 -24.55 -43.71 -8.27
CA ARG A 7 -23.70 -43.51 -9.46
C ARG A 7 -23.83 -42.11 -10.07
N GLN A 8 -24.97 -41.45 -9.91
CA GLN A 8 -25.22 -40.12 -10.48
C GLN A 8 -24.55 -39.03 -9.65
N LEU A 9 -24.59 -39.14 -8.31
CA LEU A 9 -23.88 -38.24 -7.39
C LEU A 9 -22.36 -38.32 -7.54
N ILE A 10 -21.79 -39.52 -7.77
CA ILE A 10 -20.35 -39.68 -8.01
C ILE A 10 -19.94 -39.11 -9.38
N PHE A 11 -20.82 -39.17 -10.38
CA PHE A 11 -20.53 -38.59 -11.70
C PHE A 11 -20.54 -37.06 -11.65
N ASP A 12 -21.50 -36.45 -10.97
CA ASP A 12 -21.58 -35.00 -10.81
C ASP A 12 -20.45 -34.45 -9.94
N MET A 13 -20.03 -35.16 -8.87
CA MET A 13 -18.88 -34.73 -8.06
C MET A 13 -17.56 -34.84 -8.82
N LYS A 14 -17.40 -35.84 -9.70
CA LYS A 14 -16.19 -35.97 -10.52
C LYS A 14 -16.15 -34.93 -11.64
N VAL A 15 -17.28 -34.60 -12.25
CA VAL A 15 -17.36 -33.51 -13.23
C VAL A 15 -17.12 -32.16 -12.55
N PHE A 16 -17.63 -31.94 -11.34
CA PHE A 16 -17.38 -30.72 -10.56
C PHE A 16 -15.92 -30.60 -10.08
N ILE A 17 -15.28 -31.70 -9.65
CA ILE A 17 -13.86 -31.72 -9.29
C ILE A 17 -12.98 -31.51 -10.53
N VAL A 18 -13.32 -32.10 -11.68
CA VAL A 18 -12.60 -31.85 -12.94
C VAL A 18 -12.79 -30.39 -13.40
N PHE A 19 -13.95 -29.77 -13.16
CA PHE A 19 -14.18 -28.35 -13.45
C PHE A 19 -13.44 -27.41 -12.47
N CYS A 20 -13.36 -27.75 -11.18
CA CYS A 20 -12.54 -27.02 -10.21
C CYS A 20 -11.03 -27.15 -10.50
N PHE A 21 -10.56 -28.30 -10.99
CA PHE A 21 -9.17 -28.49 -11.42
C PHE A 21 -8.84 -27.82 -12.76
N LEU A 22 -9.84 -27.57 -13.62
CA LEU A 22 -9.64 -26.84 -14.89
C LEU A 22 -9.68 -25.31 -14.72
N LEU A 23 -10.28 -24.79 -13.65
CA LEU A 23 -10.27 -23.36 -13.30
C LEU A 23 -9.10 -22.96 -12.38
N MET A 24 -8.44 -23.93 -11.73
CA MET A 24 -7.10 -23.75 -11.18
C MET A 24 -6.09 -23.92 -12.31
N GLY A 25 -6.05 -22.93 -13.21
CA GLY A 25 -4.89 -22.74 -14.08
C GLY A 25 -3.64 -22.81 -13.21
N LYS A 26 -2.81 -23.83 -13.43
CA LYS A 26 -1.55 -24.02 -12.72
C LYS A 26 -0.83 -22.68 -12.71
N LEU A 27 -0.76 -22.04 -11.54
CA LEU A 27 0.11 -20.89 -11.41
C LEU A 27 1.51 -21.37 -11.80
N PRO A 28 2.16 -20.74 -12.77
CA PRO A 28 3.44 -21.18 -13.25
C PRO A 28 4.46 -21.10 -12.11
N MET A 29 4.95 -22.26 -11.65
CA MET A 29 6.14 -22.32 -10.80
C MET A 29 7.37 -21.93 -11.64
N PHE A 30 7.70 -20.65 -11.68
CA PHE A 30 8.88 -20.17 -12.41
C PHE A 30 10.13 -20.31 -11.53
N SER A 31 10.87 -21.42 -11.69
CA SER A 31 12.16 -21.65 -11.02
C SER A 31 13.39 -21.24 -11.86
N GLN A 32 13.22 -20.74 -13.09
CA GLN A 32 14.36 -20.41 -13.95
C GLN A 32 14.82 -18.97 -13.75
N TYR A 33 15.74 -18.80 -12.79
CA TYR A 33 16.56 -17.60 -12.66
C TYR A 33 17.72 -17.66 -13.64
N VAL A 34 17.91 -16.60 -14.43
CA VAL A 34 19.11 -16.43 -15.28
C VAL A 34 20.06 -15.47 -14.56
N GLU A 35 21.17 -15.99 -14.05
CA GLU A 35 22.26 -15.20 -13.47
C GLU A 35 22.95 -14.38 -14.56
N LEU A 36 23.05 -13.06 -14.37
CA LEU A 36 23.81 -12.19 -15.25
C LEU A 36 25.28 -12.22 -14.83
N PRO A 37 26.23 -12.47 -15.75
CA PRO A 37 27.65 -12.42 -15.42
C PRO A 37 28.08 -10.99 -15.03
N VAL A 38 29.04 -10.91 -14.10
CA VAL A 38 29.58 -9.66 -13.54
C VAL A 38 30.27 -8.85 -14.64
N SER A 39 30.07 -7.54 -14.62
CA SER A 39 30.48 -6.60 -15.67
C SER A 39 31.99 -6.30 -15.65
N ASP A 40 32.82 -7.23 -16.11
CA ASP A 40 34.19 -6.92 -16.55
C ASP A 40 34.21 -6.91 -18.08
N ILE A 41 33.81 -5.75 -18.64
CA ILE A 41 33.51 -5.57 -20.06
C ILE A 41 34.79 -5.18 -20.82
N TYR A 42 35.67 -6.15 -21.06
CA TYR A 42 36.76 -6.00 -22.05
C TYR A 42 36.87 -7.20 -23.01
N ASP A 43 36.03 -8.22 -22.86
CA ASP A 43 36.01 -9.42 -23.70
C ASP A 43 34.68 -9.53 -24.46
N THR A 44 34.76 -9.65 -25.79
CA THR A 44 33.62 -9.77 -26.71
C THR A 44 32.74 -10.98 -26.36
N ASP A 45 33.35 -12.08 -25.88
CA ASP A 45 32.62 -13.31 -25.56
C ASP A 45 31.80 -13.16 -24.27
N VAL A 46 32.34 -12.45 -23.27
CA VAL A 46 31.63 -12.11 -22.01
C VAL A 46 30.46 -11.17 -22.30
N MET A 47 30.65 -10.19 -23.20
CA MET A 47 29.58 -9.30 -23.63
C MET A 47 28.45 -10.06 -24.36
N MET A 48 28.80 -10.99 -25.25
CA MET A 48 27.82 -11.83 -25.96
C MET A 48 27.05 -12.76 -25.01
N ALA A 49 27.74 -13.38 -24.04
CA ALA A 49 27.10 -14.19 -22.99
C ALA A 49 26.14 -13.34 -22.15
N HIS A 50 26.54 -12.13 -21.76
CA HIS A 50 25.69 -11.20 -21.04
C HIS A 50 24.46 -10.78 -21.86
N MET A 51 24.63 -10.44 -23.15
CA MET A 51 23.50 -10.08 -24.03
C MET A 51 22.50 -11.24 -24.20
N ASN A 52 22.98 -12.47 -24.34
CA ASN A 52 22.11 -13.65 -24.44
C ASN A 52 21.35 -13.90 -23.13
N ALA A 53 22.03 -13.82 -21.99
CA ALA A 53 21.38 -13.95 -20.67
C ALA A 53 20.29 -12.87 -20.43
N VAL A 54 20.54 -11.62 -20.85
CA VAL A 54 19.53 -10.55 -20.80
C VAL A 54 18.33 -10.87 -21.68
N ARG A 55 18.56 -11.38 -22.91
CA ARG A 55 17.51 -11.78 -23.85
C ARG A 55 16.65 -12.91 -23.31
N ASP A 56 17.27 -13.96 -22.78
CA ASP A 56 16.58 -15.13 -22.23
C ASP A 56 15.71 -14.72 -21.04
N ALA A 57 16.25 -13.92 -20.14
CA ALA A 57 15.49 -13.42 -19.01
C ALA A 57 14.34 -12.47 -19.44
N ASN A 58 14.53 -11.67 -20.50
CA ASN A 58 13.44 -10.86 -21.05
C ASN A 58 12.34 -11.72 -21.68
N ALA A 59 12.71 -12.86 -22.28
CA ALA A 59 11.74 -13.81 -22.83
C ALA A 59 10.92 -14.48 -21.70
N VAL A 60 11.56 -14.82 -20.57
CA VAL A 60 10.86 -15.32 -19.37
C VAL A 60 9.90 -14.28 -18.82
N ASP A 61 10.36 -13.02 -18.66
CA ASP A 61 9.52 -11.93 -18.16
C ASP A 61 8.31 -11.67 -19.05
N ARG A 62 8.48 -11.73 -20.38
CA ARG A 62 7.36 -11.59 -21.34
C ARG A 62 6.35 -12.71 -21.21
N ARG A 63 6.80 -13.97 -21.13
CA ARG A 63 5.90 -15.13 -20.95
C ARG A 63 5.11 -15.00 -19.65
N LEU A 64 5.79 -14.64 -18.56
CA LEU A 64 5.14 -14.40 -17.27
C LEU A 64 4.11 -13.25 -17.38
N ALA A 65 4.43 -12.16 -18.08
CA ALA A 65 3.46 -11.07 -18.30
C ALA A 65 2.25 -11.53 -19.11
N ASP A 66 2.45 -12.33 -20.15
CA ASP A 66 1.38 -12.87 -20.99
C ASP A 66 0.48 -13.84 -20.22
N GLU A 67 1.05 -14.69 -19.36
CA GLU A 67 0.32 -15.60 -18.48
C GLU A 67 -0.44 -14.87 -17.37
N MET A 68 0.13 -13.77 -16.84
CA MET A 68 -0.51 -12.95 -15.82
C MET A 68 -1.67 -12.10 -16.37
N LYS A 69 -1.63 -11.72 -17.64
CA LYS A 69 -2.62 -10.83 -18.27
C LYS A 69 -4.08 -11.31 -18.08
N PRO A 70 -4.48 -12.55 -18.43
CA PRO A 70 -5.86 -12.99 -18.24
C PRO A 70 -6.28 -13.04 -16.76
N ILE A 71 -5.34 -13.36 -15.85
CA ILE A 71 -5.58 -13.39 -14.40
C ILE A 71 -5.88 -11.98 -13.90
N VAL A 72 -5.07 -11.00 -14.30
CA VAL A 72 -5.26 -9.59 -13.93
C VAL A 72 -6.59 -9.08 -14.48
N THR A 73 -6.95 -9.42 -15.72
CA THR A 73 -8.24 -9.03 -16.32
C THR A 73 -9.43 -9.59 -15.53
N ASP A 74 -9.43 -10.88 -15.17
CA ASP A 74 -10.48 -11.49 -14.34
C ASP A 74 -10.59 -10.79 -12.98
N LEU A 75 -9.45 -10.50 -12.33
CA LEU A 75 -9.42 -9.82 -11.03
C LEU A 75 -9.96 -8.39 -11.10
N PHE A 76 -9.70 -7.65 -12.18
CA PHE A 76 -10.30 -6.33 -12.40
C PHE A 76 -11.82 -6.42 -12.55
N GLU A 77 -12.34 -7.40 -13.27
CA GLU A 77 -13.78 -7.61 -13.40
C GLU A 77 -14.41 -7.94 -12.03
N LYS A 78 -13.78 -8.83 -11.26
CA LYS A 78 -14.21 -9.15 -9.89
C LYS A 78 -14.23 -7.92 -8.99
N TYR A 79 -13.18 -7.11 -9.03
CA TYR A 79 -13.11 -5.85 -8.30
C TYR A 79 -14.27 -4.93 -8.69
N ASN A 80 -14.52 -4.75 -10.00
CA ASN A 80 -15.60 -3.90 -10.49
C ASN A 80 -17.01 -4.43 -10.14
N ARG A 81 -17.15 -5.73 -9.87
CA ARG A 81 -18.39 -6.33 -9.33
C ARG A 81 -18.53 -6.20 -7.80
N GLY A 82 -17.57 -5.60 -7.12
CA GLY A 82 -17.55 -5.47 -5.66
C GLY A 82 -17.09 -6.73 -4.92
N GLU A 83 -16.51 -7.71 -5.62
CA GLU A 83 -16.02 -8.97 -5.04
C GLU A 83 -14.64 -8.78 -4.35
N TYR A 84 -14.49 -7.73 -3.53
CA TYR A 84 -13.20 -7.30 -2.98
C TYR A 84 -12.49 -8.37 -2.15
N ARG A 85 -13.25 -9.11 -1.34
CA ARG A 85 -12.70 -10.19 -0.50
C ARG A 85 -12.18 -11.35 -1.34
N GLU A 86 -12.89 -11.70 -2.41
CA GLU A 86 -12.46 -12.76 -3.32
C GLU A 86 -11.24 -12.34 -4.13
N CYS A 87 -11.23 -11.11 -4.63
CA CYS A 87 -10.08 -10.51 -5.31
C CYS A 87 -8.82 -10.56 -4.42
N LYS A 88 -8.92 -10.06 -3.18
CA LYS A 88 -7.84 -10.13 -2.18
C LYS A 88 -7.36 -11.56 -1.98
N ASN A 89 -8.27 -12.49 -1.68
CA ASN A 89 -7.90 -13.88 -1.36
C ASN A 89 -7.19 -14.57 -2.53
N ARG A 90 -7.65 -14.33 -3.76
CA ARG A 90 -7.01 -14.88 -4.95
C ARG A 90 -5.61 -14.28 -5.18
N ILE A 91 -5.43 -12.99 -4.92
CA ILE A 91 -4.10 -12.37 -5.01
C ILE A 91 -3.16 -12.91 -3.92
N ASP A 92 -3.65 -13.10 -2.69
CA ASP A 92 -2.86 -13.69 -1.61
C ASP A 92 -2.42 -15.12 -1.93
N ASP A 93 -3.32 -15.92 -2.51
CA ASP A 93 -2.99 -17.26 -3.01
C ASP A 93 -1.89 -17.22 -4.07
N ILE A 94 -2.01 -16.31 -5.06
CA ILE A 94 -0.97 -16.09 -6.07
C ILE A 94 0.37 -15.74 -5.41
N PHE A 95 0.38 -14.77 -4.50
CA PHE A 95 1.59 -14.31 -3.83
C PHE A 95 2.23 -15.38 -2.93
N SER A 96 1.46 -16.35 -2.42
CA SER A 96 2.00 -17.47 -1.65
C SER A 96 2.76 -18.50 -2.50
N HIS A 97 2.53 -18.52 -3.82
CA HIS A 97 3.15 -19.46 -4.76
C HIS A 97 4.23 -18.82 -5.64
N ILE A 98 4.42 -17.50 -5.57
CA ILE A 98 5.34 -16.77 -6.42
C ILE A 98 6.59 -16.32 -5.65
N ARG A 99 7.76 -16.51 -6.27
CA ARG A 99 9.01 -15.89 -5.82
C ARG A 99 9.19 -14.54 -6.49
N PHE A 100 9.23 -13.48 -5.69
CA PHE A 100 9.40 -12.12 -6.19
C PHE A 100 10.86 -11.83 -6.53
N TYR A 101 11.10 -11.43 -7.79
CA TYR A 101 12.37 -10.86 -8.22
C TYR A 101 12.17 -9.38 -8.53
N LYS A 102 13.07 -8.52 -8.04
CA LYS A 102 13.00 -7.05 -8.23
C LYS A 102 12.76 -6.63 -9.68
N ARG A 103 13.38 -7.34 -10.62
CA ARG A 103 13.22 -7.14 -12.08
C ARG A 103 11.77 -7.28 -12.56
N GLN A 104 10.99 -8.15 -11.92
CA GLN A 104 9.63 -8.52 -12.33
C GLN A 104 8.54 -7.73 -11.60
N TYR A 105 8.90 -6.76 -10.76
CA TYR A 105 7.91 -6.01 -9.96
C TYR A 105 6.87 -5.30 -10.82
N TRP A 106 7.24 -4.86 -12.03
CA TRP A 106 6.30 -4.25 -12.97
C TRP A 106 5.20 -5.23 -13.42
N ILE A 107 5.46 -6.54 -13.46
CA ILE A 107 4.48 -7.57 -13.85
C ILE A 107 3.45 -7.78 -12.74
N TYR A 108 3.90 -7.77 -11.48
CA TYR A 108 3.04 -7.97 -10.32
C TYR A 108 2.38 -6.68 -9.83
N SER A 109 2.77 -5.53 -10.36
CA SER A 109 2.25 -4.22 -9.97
C SER A 109 0.72 -4.12 -10.04
N PRO A 110 0.03 -4.64 -11.09
CA PRO A 110 -1.43 -4.65 -11.12
C PRO A 110 -2.07 -5.47 -9.98
N LEU A 111 -1.42 -6.54 -9.54
CA LEU A 111 -1.90 -7.36 -8.41
C LEU A 111 -1.77 -6.59 -7.08
N TYR A 112 -0.64 -5.94 -6.85
CA TYR A 112 -0.47 -5.05 -5.70
C TYR A 112 -1.50 -3.92 -5.72
N TYR A 113 -1.74 -3.31 -6.87
CA TYR A 113 -2.77 -2.28 -7.02
C TYR A 113 -4.16 -2.82 -6.65
N LEU A 114 -4.59 -3.93 -7.24
CA LEU A 114 -5.91 -4.51 -7.00
C LEU A 114 -6.11 -4.99 -5.56
N ARG A 115 -5.09 -5.61 -4.97
CA ARG A 115 -5.15 -6.01 -3.55
C ARG A 115 -5.21 -4.78 -2.66
N GLY A 116 -4.40 -3.76 -2.96
CA GLY A 116 -4.40 -2.48 -2.27
C GLY A 116 -5.79 -1.85 -2.27
N MET A 117 -6.39 -1.64 -3.44
CA MET A 117 -7.74 -1.11 -3.58
C MET A 117 -8.78 -1.98 -2.86
N SER A 118 -8.72 -3.30 -2.98
CA SER A 118 -9.64 -4.22 -2.28
C SER A 118 -9.54 -4.11 -0.76
N LEU A 119 -8.33 -3.97 -0.21
CA LEU A 119 -8.11 -3.77 1.22
C LEU A 119 -8.65 -2.41 1.69
N MET A 120 -8.53 -1.36 0.87
CA MET A 120 -9.12 -0.05 1.18
C MET A 120 -10.65 -0.14 1.33
N GLU A 121 -11.32 -0.87 0.43
CA GLU A 121 -12.78 -1.10 0.48
C GLU A 121 -13.21 -2.00 1.65
N LEU A 122 -12.36 -2.94 2.07
CA LEU A 122 -12.61 -3.81 3.23
C LEU A 122 -12.32 -3.13 4.58
N GLY A 123 -11.72 -1.95 4.57
CA GLY A 123 -11.37 -1.17 5.77
C GLY A 123 -9.95 -1.41 6.30
N ASP A 124 -9.18 -2.31 5.69
CA ASP A 124 -7.79 -2.61 6.05
C ASP A 124 -6.82 -1.58 5.45
N LYS A 125 -7.04 -0.30 5.78
CA LYS A 125 -6.43 0.85 5.09
C LYS A 125 -4.89 0.84 5.10
N TYR A 126 -4.24 0.44 6.20
CA TYR A 126 -2.78 0.45 6.29
C TYR A 126 -2.13 -0.54 5.32
N ASP A 127 -2.63 -1.77 5.28
CA ASP A 127 -2.14 -2.78 4.34
C ASP A 127 -2.51 -2.42 2.91
N GLY A 128 -3.70 -1.84 2.70
CA GLY A 128 -4.12 -1.32 1.41
C GLY A 128 -3.18 -0.25 0.87
N ILE A 129 -2.85 0.76 1.68
CA ILE A 129 -1.90 1.82 1.32
C ILE A 129 -0.52 1.24 1.05
N LYS A 130 -0.05 0.28 1.86
CA LYS A 130 1.26 -0.36 1.68
C LYS A 130 1.36 -1.03 0.31
N ASP A 131 0.33 -1.76 -0.11
CA ASP A 131 0.31 -2.40 -1.43
C ASP A 131 0.22 -1.39 -2.58
N LEU A 132 -0.58 -0.34 -2.43
CA LEU A 132 -0.61 0.76 -3.39
C LEU A 132 0.74 1.44 -3.54
N VAL A 133 1.51 1.59 -2.44
CA VAL A 133 2.87 2.13 -2.48
C VAL A 133 3.79 1.20 -3.26
N TYR A 134 3.72 -0.12 -3.07
CA TYR A 134 4.50 -1.07 -3.88
C TYR A 134 4.14 -0.98 -5.38
N ALA A 135 2.86 -0.87 -5.72
CA ALA A 135 2.42 -0.70 -7.10
C ALA A 135 2.96 0.61 -7.71
N LYS A 136 2.90 1.71 -6.96
CA LYS A 136 3.48 3.01 -7.36
C LYS A 136 4.99 2.92 -7.57
N GLU A 137 5.73 2.27 -6.69
CA GLU A 137 7.19 2.08 -6.83
C GLU A 137 7.54 1.26 -8.07
N ALA A 138 6.63 0.42 -8.54
CA ALA A 138 6.70 -0.30 -9.81
C ALA A 138 6.14 0.48 -11.01
N ASN A 139 6.00 1.82 -10.89
CA ASN A 139 5.53 2.76 -11.91
C ASN A 139 4.08 2.57 -12.37
N ASN A 140 3.19 2.10 -11.49
CA ASN A 140 1.76 2.06 -11.79
C ASN A 140 1.12 3.46 -11.60
N SER A 141 0.60 4.02 -12.69
CA SER A 141 -0.04 5.34 -12.71
C SER A 141 -1.32 5.36 -11.87
N ASP A 142 -2.12 4.31 -11.94
CA ASP A 142 -3.42 4.23 -11.26
C ASP A 142 -3.22 4.18 -9.75
N ALA A 143 -2.19 3.45 -9.29
CA ALA A 143 -1.78 3.46 -7.88
C ALA A 143 -1.30 4.84 -7.42
N THR A 144 -0.57 5.57 -8.29
CA THR A 144 -0.10 6.92 -8.01
C THR A 144 -1.28 7.88 -7.82
N GLU A 145 -2.26 7.83 -8.73
CA GLU A 145 -3.47 8.63 -8.65
C GLU A 145 -4.31 8.28 -7.42
N ALA A 146 -4.54 6.99 -7.17
CA ALA A 146 -5.29 6.52 -6.01
C ALA A 146 -4.67 6.99 -4.69
N LEU A 147 -3.36 6.85 -4.50
CA LEU A 147 -2.66 7.32 -3.30
C LEU A 147 -2.76 8.84 -3.12
N CYS A 148 -2.71 9.60 -4.21
CA CYS A 148 -2.90 11.05 -4.16
C CYS A 148 -4.32 11.41 -3.68
N ASN A 149 -5.34 10.73 -4.23
CA ASN A 149 -6.74 10.93 -3.86
C ASN A 149 -6.99 10.55 -2.38
N TYR A 150 -6.48 9.40 -1.94
CA TYR A 150 -6.57 8.98 -0.54
C TYR A 150 -5.83 9.94 0.40
N PHE A 151 -4.65 10.43 0.02
CA PHE A 151 -3.94 11.43 0.80
C PHE A 151 -4.79 12.69 1.04
N LEU A 152 -5.42 13.21 0.00
CA LEU A 152 -6.29 14.39 0.09
C LEU A 152 -7.53 14.10 0.95
N GLN A 153 -8.15 12.93 0.77
CA GLN A 153 -9.29 12.51 1.58
C GLN A 153 -8.93 12.43 3.07
N PHE A 154 -7.83 11.77 3.43
CA PHE A 154 -7.37 11.66 4.82
C PHE A 154 -7.00 13.02 5.41
N CYS A 155 -6.40 13.92 4.62
CA CYS A 155 -6.16 15.30 5.05
C CYS A 155 -7.47 16.04 5.38
N ASN A 156 -8.50 15.86 4.56
CA ASN A 156 -9.80 16.50 4.78
C ASN A 156 -10.49 15.93 6.03
N ASN A 157 -10.52 14.61 6.19
CA ASN A 157 -11.05 13.95 7.37
C ASN A 157 -10.33 14.39 8.65
N ALA A 158 -8.99 14.44 8.62
CA ALA A 158 -8.19 14.90 9.75
C ALA A 158 -8.57 16.34 10.15
N ASN A 159 -8.75 17.25 9.19
CA ASN A 159 -9.18 18.62 9.48
C ASN A 159 -10.59 18.66 10.10
N GLN A 160 -11.53 17.85 9.59
CA GLN A 160 -12.89 17.78 10.13
C GLN A 160 -12.91 17.22 11.56
N TYR A 161 -12.16 16.15 11.83
CA TYR A 161 -12.02 15.60 13.18
C TYR A 161 -11.35 16.60 14.14
N PHE A 162 -10.37 17.36 13.66
CA PHE A 162 -9.77 18.43 14.46
C PHE A 162 -10.79 19.52 14.82
N GLN A 163 -11.64 19.94 13.88
CA GLN A 163 -12.67 20.97 14.11
C GLN A 163 -13.76 20.51 15.09
N THR A 164 -14.03 19.21 15.14
CA THR A 164 -15.00 18.59 16.04
C THR A 164 -14.38 18.08 17.34
N ASP A 165 -13.13 18.46 17.62
CA ASP A 165 -12.34 18.07 18.81
C ASP A 165 -12.17 16.55 19.01
N ARG A 166 -12.35 15.76 17.94
CA ARG A 166 -12.09 14.32 17.89
C ARG A 166 -10.61 14.05 17.63
N LEU A 167 -9.76 14.36 18.61
CA LEU A 167 -8.30 14.42 18.45
C LEU A 167 -7.66 13.06 18.10
N ASN A 168 -8.17 11.95 18.64
CA ASN A 168 -7.65 10.61 18.34
C ASN A 168 -7.92 10.22 16.88
N ASP A 169 -9.15 10.45 16.41
CA ASP A 169 -9.53 10.17 15.02
C ASP A 169 -8.77 11.07 14.04
N CYS A 170 -8.57 12.34 14.43
CA CYS A 170 -7.72 13.27 13.69
C CYS A 170 -6.30 12.73 13.50
N LEU A 171 -5.68 12.23 14.59
CA LEU A 171 -4.33 11.69 14.51
C LEU A 171 -4.27 10.40 13.69
N HIS A 172 -5.29 9.54 13.80
CA HIS A 172 -5.40 8.33 12.99
C HIS A 172 -5.43 8.66 11.48
N GLU A 173 -6.27 9.62 11.07
CA GLU A 173 -6.33 10.06 9.67
C GLU A 173 -5.02 10.75 9.21
N ILE A 174 -4.33 11.47 10.10
CA ILE A 174 -2.99 12.01 9.82
C ILE A 174 -1.99 10.89 9.54
N GLN A 175 -2.01 9.81 10.33
CA GLN A 175 -1.11 8.68 10.14
C GLN A 175 -1.39 7.96 8.81
N LEU A 176 -2.67 7.74 8.48
CA LEU A 176 -3.07 7.21 7.18
C LEU A 176 -2.60 8.12 6.04
N ALA A 177 -2.82 9.43 6.13
CA ALA A 177 -2.33 10.39 5.13
C ALA A 177 -0.81 10.25 4.91
N LEU A 178 -0.02 10.25 5.99
CA LEU A 178 1.43 10.16 5.88
C LEU A 178 1.93 8.79 5.38
N SER A 179 1.15 7.71 5.59
CA SER A 179 1.48 6.38 5.08
C SER A 179 1.38 6.27 3.55
N THR A 180 0.66 7.18 2.88
CA THR A 180 0.57 7.24 1.41
C THR A 180 1.88 7.66 0.72
N SER A 181 2.94 7.96 1.49
CA SER A 181 4.20 8.57 1.04
C SER A 181 4.06 10.00 0.52
N TYR A 182 2.87 10.59 0.60
CA TYR A 182 2.65 12.02 0.39
C TYR A 182 2.68 12.79 1.71
N CYS A 183 3.06 14.06 1.64
CA CYS A 183 2.99 14.95 2.79
C CYS A 183 2.77 16.40 2.35
N SER A 184 2.20 17.19 3.25
CA SER A 184 1.98 18.62 3.05
C SER A 184 2.35 19.39 4.30
N ALA A 185 2.62 20.68 4.17
CA ALA A 185 2.84 21.50 5.36
C ALA A 185 1.59 21.58 6.24
N GLN A 186 0.39 21.53 5.63
CA GLN A 186 -0.89 21.59 6.34
C GLN A 186 -1.07 20.38 7.27
N ILE A 187 -0.81 19.15 6.81
CA ILE A 187 -1.02 17.96 7.65
C ILE A 187 -0.11 17.96 8.88
N TYR A 188 1.15 18.41 8.73
CA TYR A 188 2.06 18.59 9.84
C TYR A 188 1.63 19.71 10.80
N MET A 189 1.02 20.78 10.31
CA MET A 189 0.45 21.82 11.18
C MET A 189 -0.73 21.28 12.01
N VAL A 190 -1.61 20.48 11.41
CA VAL A 190 -2.75 19.89 12.14
C VAL A 190 -2.22 18.92 13.21
N ALA A 191 -1.26 18.06 12.88
CA ALA A 191 -0.60 17.18 13.84
C ALA A 191 0.00 17.96 15.02
N GLY A 192 0.74 19.04 14.74
CA GLY A 192 1.33 19.88 15.79
C GLY A 192 0.27 20.47 16.72
N LYS A 193 -0.87 20.91 16.19
CA LYS A 193 -1.99 21.42 17.00
C LYS A 193 -2.65 20.36 17.86
N VAL A 194 -2.76 19.12 17.37
CA VAL A 194 -3.27 17.98 18.16
C VAL A 194 -2.37 17.74 19.37
N TYR A 195 -1.06 17.61 19.15
CA TYR A 195 -0.11 17.41 20.25
C TYR A 195 -0.05 18.60 21.21
N GLU A 196 -0.23 19.82 20.71
CA GLU A 196 -0.32 21.01 21.55
C GLU A 196 -1.54 20.99 22.46
N LYS A 197 -2.72 20.54 21.98
CA LYS A 197 -3.92 20.34 22.80
C LYS A 197 -3.72 19.29 23.90
N TRP A 198 -2.87 18.31 23.67
CA TRP A 198 -2.47 17.32 24.68
C TRP A 198 -1.33 17.79 25.59
N ASN A 199 -0.89 19.05 25.49
CA ASN A 199 0.25 19.61 26.23
C ASN A 199 1.58 18.89 25.95
N LEU A 200 1.68 18.16 24.82
CA LEU A 200 2.90 17.49 24.35
C LEU A 200 3.72 18.47 23.49
N PHE A 201 4.23 19.52 24.14
CA PHE A 201 4.81 20.68 23.45
C PHE A 201 6.06 20.36 22.61
N ASP A 202 6.90 19.41 23.04
CA ASP A 202 8.11 19.06 22.28
C ASP A 202 7.75 18.33 20.97
N THR A 203 6.78 17.41 21.01
CA THR A 203 6.25 16.73 19.82
C THR A 203 5.56 17.71 18.88
N ALA A 204 4.72 18.61 19.44
CA ALA A 204 4.07 19.67 18.67
C ALA A 204 5.08 20.56 17.93
N ARG A 205 6.16 20.94 18.62
CA ARG A 205 7.25 21.74 18.05
C ARG A 205 7.90 21.04 16.85
N ASP A 206 8.14 19.75 16.94
CA ASP A 206 8.81 19.00 15.88
C ASP A 206 7.92 18.88 14.63
N TYR A 207 6.61 18.68 14.81
CA TYR A 207 5.65 18.76 13.70
C TYR A 207 5.57 20.16 13.06
N TYR A 208 5.57 21.24 13.85
CA TYR A 208 5.62 22.59 13.28
C TYR A 208 6.94 22.88 12.55
N LYS A 209 8.07 22.32 13.01
CA LYS A 209 9.34 22.38 12.25
C LYS A 209 9.24 21.64 10.92
N LEU A 210 8.62 20.46 10.89
CA LEU A 210 8.37 19.73 9.65
C LEU A 210 7.49 20.54 8.68
N ALA A 211 6.42 21.15 9.18
CA ALA A 211 5.58 22.05 8.38
C ALA A 211 6.36 23.23 7.81
N LYS A 212 7.26 23.83 8.60
CA LYS A 212 8.14 24.92 8.14
C LYS A 212 9.11 24.45 7.06
N LYS A 213 9.72 23.27 7.21
CA LYS A 213 10.59 22.65 6.19
C LYS A 213 9.86 22.39 4.88
N ARG A 214 8.54 22.15 4.93
CA ARG A 214 7.65 22.01 3.77
C ARG A 214 7.11 23.35 3.24
N GLY A 215 7.72 24.47 3.62
CA GLY A 215 7.46 25.79 3.02
C GLY A 215 6.34 26.61 3.66
N SER A 216 5.72 26.18 4.76
CA SER A 216 4.66 26.97 5.41
C SER A 216 5.21 28.18 6.18
N THR A 217 4.85 29.38 5.74
CA THR A 217 5.12 30.63 6.45
C THR A 217 4.36 30.72 7.78
N LYS A 218 3.15 30.14 7.83
CA LYS A 218 2.30 30.08 9.04
C LYS A 218 2.94 29.27 10.17
N ALA A 219 3.77 28.27 9.85
CA ALA A 219 4.43 27.42 10.85
C ALA A 219 5.37 28.21 11.79
N SER A 220 6.00 29.29 11.31
CA SER A 220 6.84 30.13 12.17
C SER A 220 6.05 30.89 13.23
N LYS A 221 4.79 31.27 12.91
CA LYS A 221 3.87 31.89 13.88
C LYS A 221 3.45 30.87 14.93
N LEU A 222 3.03 29.68 14.50
CA LEU A 222 2.66 28.58 15.40
C LEU A 222 3.80 28.20 16.37
N LEU A 223 5.05 28.18 15.91
CA LEU A 223 6.21 27.94 16.79
C LEU A 223 6.38 29.01 17.88
N LYS A 224 6.02 30.27 17.61
CA LYS A 224 6.06 31.35 18.62
C LYS A 224 4.91 31.20 19.60
N GLU A 225 3.71 30.92 19.10
CA GLU A 225 2.50 30.70 19.91
C GLU A 225 2.69 29.50 20.85
N LEU A 226 3.24 28.39 20.35
CA LEU A 226 3.55 27.20 21.15
C LEU A 226 4.47 27.51 22.36
N ARG A 227 5.46 28.38 22.17
CA ARG A 227 6.37 28.81 23.26
C ARG A 227 5.63 29.62 24.33
N GLN A 228 4.70 30.48 23.91
CA GLN A 228 3.89 31.28 24.83
C GLN A 228 2.91 30.38 25.60
N HIS A 229 2.27 29.44 24.89
CA HIS A 229 1.35 28.48 25.48
C HIS A 229 2.06 27.59 26.52
N ARG A 230 3.22 27.02 26.19
CA ARG A 230 4.03 26.24 27.14
C ARG A 230 4.36 27.03 28.41
N LYS A 231 4.82 28.27 28.29
CA LYS A 231 5.13 29.13 29.45
C LYS A 231 3.90 29.38 30.34
N LYS A 232 2.75 29.61 29.71
CA LYS A 232 1.48 29.82 30.42
C LYS A 232 1.07 28.56 31.19
N TYR A 233 1.10 27.40 30.53
CA TYR A 233 0.79 26.11 31.13
C TYR A 233 1.72 25.77 32.32
N GLU A 234 3.03 25.97 32.17
CA GLU A 234 4.01 25.75 33.25
C GLU A 234 3.75 26.65 34.47
N LYS A 235 3.32 27.91 34.24
CA LYS A 235 2.92 28.83 35.31
C LYS A 235 1.65 28.38 36.02
N GLU A 236 0.65 27.92 35.26
CA GLU A 236 -0.62 27.41 35.79
C GLU A 236 -0.42 26.17 36.68
N ILE A 237 0.40 25.21 36.22
CA ILE A 237 0.76 24.04 37.04
C ILE A 237 1.49 24.46 38.32
N ARG A 238 2.47 25.36 38.22
CA ARG A 238 3.22 25.83 39.39
C ARG A 238 2.29 26.45 40.43
N ASN A 239 1.36 27.30 39.98
CA ASN A 239 0.39 27.93 40.86
C ASN A 239 -0.56 26.91 41.49
N ALA A 240 -1.04 25.91 40.74
CA ALA A 240 -1.91 24.86 41.25
C ALA A 240 -1.23 23.99 42.33
N ASN A 241 0.07 23.75 42.19
CA ASN A 241 0.86 22.99 43.18
C ASN A 241 1.18 23.80 44.44
N LEU A 242 1.18 25.14 44.37
CA LEU A 242 1.38 26.01 45.54
C LEU A 242 0.10 26.21 46.36
N SER A 243 -1.06 25.92 45.78
CA SER A 243 -2.39 26.01 46.42
C SER A 243 -2.89 24.70 47.03
N ARG A 244 -2.10 23.62 46.97
CA ARG A 244 -2.36 22.32 47.61
C ARG A 244 -1.47 22.18 48.83
#